data_AF-A0A966IGI8-F1
#
_entry.id   AF-A0A966IGI8-F1
#
_cell.length_a   1.000
_cell.length_b   1.000
_cell.length_c   1.000
_cell.angle_alpha   90.00
_cell.angle_beta   90.00
_cell.angle_gamma   90.00
#
_symmetry.space_group_name_H-M   'P 1'
#
loop_
_entity.id
_entity.type
_entity.pdbx_description
1 polymer ?
#
loop_
_entity_poly.entity_id
_entity_poly.type
_entity_poly.pdbx_seq_one_letter_code
_entity_poly.pdbx_strand_id
1 'polypeptide(L)'
;VLRNGVARTQNFTMQLNQARVATSGLVNIPKQTQDLRITIFPTIDATAGALALFAVNPIIGASALIGQYLISNQLNRTLQTDYLVQGSWDKPDVIPLDQNGQPLDPKVLETIRSRNLLREQKMPPTPTKPVPSTPAPAN
;
A
#
# COMPACT_ATOMS: atom_id res chain seq x y z
N VAL A 1 7.14 -15.80 -5.20
CA VAL A 1 7.06 -16.78 -6.31
C VAL A 1 6.56 -16.05 -7.55
N LEU A 2 7.16 -16.29 -8.72
CA LEU A 2 6.73 -15.71 -10.00
C LEU A 2 6.22 -16.83 -10.90
N ARG A 3 5.00 -16.72 -11.43
CA ARG A 3 4.44 -17.68 -12.42
C ARG A 3 3.69 -16.90 -13.48
N ASN A 4 4.01 -17.15 -14.75
CA ASN A 4 3.34 -16.54 -15.91
C ASN A 4 3.26 -15.00 -15.81
N GLY A 5 4.31 -14.34 -15.32
CA GLY A 5 4.34 -12.89 -15.12
C GLY A 5 3.53 -12.37 -13.92
N VAL A 6 2.93 -13.26 -13.13
CA VAL A 6 2.27 -12.91 -11.85
C VAL A 6 3.19 -13.23 -10.69
N ALA A 7 3.69 -12.18 -10.03
CA ALA A 7 4.46 -12.26 -8.81
C ALA A 7 3.52 -12.33 -7.61
N ARG A 8 3.73 -13.32 -6.73
CA ARG A 8 3.13 -13.38 -5.40
C ARG A 8 4.20 -13.14 -4.36
N THR A 9 3.94 -12.17 -3.47
CA THR A 9 4.73 -11.89 -2.28
C THR A 9 3.91 -12.11 -1.02
N GLN A 10 4.54 -12.63 0.03
CA GLN A 10 3.91 -12.90 1.32
C GLN A 10 4.60 -12.10 2.43
N ASN A 11 5.94 -12.08 2.42
CA ASN A 11 6.75 -11.45 3.45
C ASN A 11 7.85 -10.57 2.83
N PHE A 12 7.52 -9.74 1.84
CA PHE A 12 8.51 -8.79 1.34
C PHE A 12 8.66 -7.67 2.35
N THR A 13 9.89 -7.41 2.80
CA THR A 13 10.19 -6.30 3.72
C THR A 13 11.30 -5.45 3.13
N MET A 14 11.10 -4.14 3.14
CA MET A 14 12.07 -3.13 2.76
C MET A 14 12.45 -2.33 4.02
N GLN A 15 13.75 -2.22 4.27
CA GLN A 15 14.28 -1.38 5.35
C GLN A 15 14.74 -0.06 4.75
N LEU A 16 14.25 1.05 5.31
CA LEU A 16 14.61 2.42 4.96
C LEU A 16 15.29 3.06 6.19
N ASN A 17 15.90 4.22 5.98
CA ASN A 17 16.53 4.98 7.06
C ASN A 17 15.57 5.39 8.19
N GLN A 18 14.31 5.69 7.86
CA GLN A 18 13.31 6.22 8.79
C GLN A 18 12.02 5.40 8.81
N ALA A 19 12.01 4.23 8.18
CA ALA A 19 10.84 3.36 8.15
C ALA A 19 11.21 1.90 7.81
N ARG A 20 10.34 0.99 8.19
CA ARG A 20 10.30 -0.38 7.65
C ARG A 20 8.98 -0.55 6.93
N VAL A 21 9.01 -1.09 5.72
CA VAL A 21 7.82 -1.36 4.91
C VAL A 21 7.68 -2.86 4.73
N ALA A 22 6.52 -3.41 5.09
CA ALA A 22 6.16 -4.78 4.80
C ALA A 22 5.12 -4.82 3.67
N THR A 23 5.24 -5.78 2.77
CA THR A 23 4.36 -5.91 1.60
C THR A 23 4.00 -7.36 1.33
N SER A 24 2.71 -7.58 1.09
CA SER A 24 2.13 -8.87 0.72
C SER A 24 1.11 -8.69 -0.40
N GLY A 25 0.88 -9.72 -1.21
CA GLY A 25 -0.11 -9.70 -2.28
C GLY A 25 0.41 -10.13 -3.64
N LEU A 26 -0.19 -9.57 -4.69
CA LEU A 26 -0.03 -9.98 -6.08
C LEU A 26 0.38 -8.80 -6.96
N VAL A 27 1.26 -9.07 -7.92
CA VAL A 27 1.66 -8.16 -8.98
C VAL A 27 1.55 -8.88 -10.30
N ASN A 28 0.76 -8.37 -11.23
CA ASN A 28 0.63 -8.90 -12.58
C ASN A 28 1.40 -7.99 -13.54
N ILE A 29 2.59 -8.43 -13.95
CA ILE A 29 3.48 -7.64 -14.81
C ILE A 29 2.90 -7.48 -16.24
N PRO A 30 2.41 -8.53 -16.92
CA PRO A 30 1.81 -8.39 -18.24
C PRO A 30 0.62 -7.43 -18.30
N LYS A 31 -0.23 -7.42 -17.27
CA LYS A 31 -1.38 -6.53 -17.19
C LYS A 31 -1.08 -5.20 -16.51
N GLN A 32 0.14 -5.02 -16.00
CA GLN A 32 0.55 -3.85 -15.21
C GLN A 32 -0.44 -3.54 -14.08
N THR A 33 -0.91 -4.57 -13.39
CA THR A 33 -1.83 -4.43 -12.26
C THR A 33 -1.25 -4.98 -10.98
N GLN A 34 -1.78 -4.54 -9.85
CA GLN A 34 -1.38 -4.99 -8.53
C GLN A 34 -2.56 -5.07 -7.58
N ASP A 35 -2.38 -5.89 -6.56
CA ASP A 35 -3.25 -6.01 -5.39
C ASP A 35 -2.33 -6.29 -4.20
N LEU A 36 -1.92 -5.23 -3.51
CA LEU A 36 -0.87 -5.27 -2.50
C LEU A 36 -1.39 -4.68 -1.18
N ARG A 37 -1.16 -5.40 -0.09
CA ARG A 37 -1.24 -4.85 1.26
C ARG A 37 0.15 -4.38 1.67
N ILE A 38 0.26 -3.09 1.97
CA ILE A 38 1.49 -2.42 2.36
C ILE A 38 1.31 -1.91 3.79
N THR A 39 2.18 -2.34 4.70
CA THR A 39 2.24 -1.85 6.08
C THR A 39 3.50 -1.05 6.28
N ILE A 40 3.36 0.19 6.74
CA ILE A 40 4.46 1.11 6.99
C ILE A 40 4.66 1.23 8.50
N PHE A 41 5.88 0.99 8.96
CA PHE A 41 6.32 1.16 10.34
C PHE A 41 7.32 2.32 10.39
N PRO A 42 6.91 3.54 10.77
CA PRO A 42 7.82 4.67 10.91
C PRO A 42 8.79 4.46 12.08
N THR A 43 10.00 5.01 11.96
CA THR A 43 10.96 5.10 13.06
C THR A 43 10.98 6.54 13.55
N ILE A 44 10.62 6.75 14.82
CA ILE A 44 10.66 8.07 15.46
C ILE A 44 11.97 8.19 16.23
N ASP A 45 12.78 9.19 15.87
CA ASP A 45 14.02 9.54 16.57
C ASP A 45 14.00 11.04 16.93
N ALA A 46 13.98 11.35 18.22
CA ALA A 46 14.11 12.70 18.75
C ALA A 46 15.40 12.90 19.56
N THR A 47 16.37 12.00 19.40
CA THR A 47 17.65 12.04 20.12
C THR A 47 18.39 13.36 19.88
N ALA A 48 18.39 13.87 18.65
CA ALA A 48 19.02 15.14 18.33
C ALA A 48 18.45 16.31 19.15
N GLY A 49 17.12 16.36 19.33
CA GLY A 49 16.47 17.38 20.16
C GLY A 49 16.84 17.23 21.64
N ALA A 50 16.88 16.00 22.16
CA ALA A 50 17.28 15.72 23.53
C ALA A 50 18.75 16.09 23.80
N LEU A 51 19.65 15.86 22.84
CA LEU A 51 21.06 16.27 22.93
C LEU A 51 21.21 17.80 22.93
N ALA A 52 20.41 18.51 22.13
CA ALA A 52 20.40 19.98 22.17
C ALA A 52 19.97 20.50 23.55
N LEU A 53 18.92 19.91 24.15
CA LEU A 53 18.50 20.25 25.51
C LEU A 53 19.56 19.90 26.56
N PHE A 54 20.27 18.78 26.38
CA PHE A 54 21.36 18.37 27.27
C PHE A 54 22.52 19.37 27.27
N ALA A 55 22.88 19.88 26.09
CA ALA A 55 23.92 20.91 25.96
C ALA A 55 23.53 22.22 26.66
N VAL A 56 22.24 22.56 26.70
CA VAL A 56 21.72 23.71 27.45
C VAL A 56 21.69 23.41 28.96
N ASN A 57 21.17 22.25 29.35
CA ASN A 57 21.07 21.81 30.73
C ASN A 57 21.13 20.27 30.83
N PRO A 58 22.19 19.69 31.44
CA PRO A 58 22.37 18.25 31.51
C PRO A 58 21.23 17.51 32.22
N ILE A 59 20.61 18.10 33.25
CA ILE A 59 19.51 17.47 33.99
C ILE A 59 18.26 17.40 33.11
N ILE A 60 17.95 18.48 32.37
CA ILE A 60 16.81 18.53 31.45
C ILE A 60 17.03 17.61 30.25
N GLY A 61 18.24 17.59 29.68
CA GLY A 61 18.55 16.67 28.59
C GLY A 61 18.55 15.21 29.01
N ALA A 62 19.07 14.89 30.20
CA ALA A 62 19.08 13.52 30.70
C ALA A 62 17.66 12.98 30.89
N SER A 63 16.76 13.81 31.44
CA SER A 63 15.35 13.45 31.57
C SER A 63 14.67 13.33 30.20
N ALA A 64 14.99 14.21 29.25
CA ALA A 64 14.48 14.13 27.87
C ALA A 64 14.95 12.86 27.15
N LEU A 65 16.21 12.45 27.31
CA LEU A 65 16.75 11.21 26.72
C LEU A 65 16.03 9.97 27.26
N ILE A 66 15.81 9.90 28.58
CA ILE A 66 15.05 8.81 29.21
C ILE A 66 13.59 8.82 28.72
N GLY A 67 12.95 9.99 28.73
CA GLY A 67 11.57 10.13 28.24
C GLY A 67 11.44 9.70 26.78
N GLN A 68 12.35 10.15 25.93
CA GLN A 68 12.41 9.78 24.52
C GLN A 68 12.61 8.27 24.33
N TYR A 69 13.49 7.62 25.10
CA TYR A 69 13.68 6.18 24.99
C TYR A 69 12.39 5.41 25.30
N LEU A 70 11.67 5.81 26.36
CA LEU A 70 10.42 5.17 26.74
C LEU A 70 9.32 5.41 25.71
N ILE A 71 9.15 6.65 25.24
CA ILE A 71 8.13 7.01 24.25
C ILE A 71 8.43 6.34 22.91
N SER A 72 9.66 6.43 22.40
CA SER A 72 10.03 5.90 21.08
C SER A 72 9.84 4.38 21.00
N ASN A 73 10.23 3.62 22.04
CA ASN A 73 10.10 2.16 22.00
C ASN A 73 8.62 1.73 21.99
N GLN A 74 7.73 2.46 22.68
CA GLN A 74 6.29 2.21 22.65
C GLN A 74 5.65 2.65 21.32
N LEU A 75 6.02 3.83 20.86
CA LEU A 75 5.43 4.48 19.71
C LEU A 75 5.83 3.78 18.41
N ASN A 76 7.10 3.41 18.24
CA ASN A 76 7.62 2.71 17.06
C ASN A 76 7.01 1.30 16.88
N ARG A 77 6.44 0.71 17.93
CA ARG A 77 5.74 -0.59 17.87
C ARG A 77 4.27 -0.46 17.52
N THR A 78 3.67 0.69 17.83
CA THR A 78 2.22 0.89 17.78
C THR A 78 1.80 1.73 16.57
N LEU A 79 2.67 2.64 16.12
CA LEU A 79 2.46 3.37 14.89
C LEU A 79 2.71 2.43 13.72
N GLN A 80 1.63 2.03 13.08
CA GLN A 80 1.66 1.38 11.78
C GLN A 80 0.56 1.98 10.93
N THR A 81 0.80 2.06 9.62
CA THR A 81 -0.23 2.47 8.67
C THR A 81 -0.34 1.43 7.58
N ASP A 82 -1.55 0.90 7.43
CA ASP A 82 -1.87 -0.12 6.45
C ASP A 82 -2.53 0.52 5.24
N TYR A 83 -2.15 0.05 4.06
CA TYR A 83 -2.72 0.46 2.79
C TYR A 83 -3.01 -0.77 1.93
N LEU A 84 -4.15 -0.76 1.26
CA LEU A 84 -4.44 -1.65 0.15
C LEU A 84 -4.26 -0.87 -1.15
N VAL A 85 -3.34 -1.32 -2.01
CA VAL A 85 -3.07 -0.69 -3.30
C VAL A 85 -3.50 -1.65 -4.40
N GLN A 86 -4.53 -1.26 -5.15
CA GLN A 86 -5.15 -2.09 -6.17
C GLN A 86 -5.20 -1.39 -7.52
N GLY A 87 -5.43 -2.16 -8.59
CA GLY A 87 -5.64 -1.62 -9.93
C GLY A 87 -4.35 -1.53 -10.75
N SER A 88 -4.35 -0.65 -11.75
CA SER A 88 -3.23 -0.51 -12.68
C SER A 88 -2.11 0.36 -12.11
N TRP A 89 -0.88 0.16 -12.57
CA TRP A 89 0.28 0.92 -12.08
C TRP A 89 0.22 2.41 -12.42
N ASP A 90 -0.46 2.79 -13.52
CA ASP A 90 -0.63 4.19 -13.92
C ASP A 90 -1.67 4.92 -13.07
N LYS A 91 -2.70 4.20 -12.60
CA LYS A 91 -3.83 4.75 -11.83
C LYS A 91 -4.24 3.77 -10.73
N PRO A 92 -3.39 3.57 -9.71
CA PRO A 92 -3.72 2.69 -8.60
C PRO A 92 -4.76 3.36 -7.70
N ASP A 93 -5.67 2.55 -7.17
CA ASP A 93 -6.52 2.94 -6.06
C ASP A 93 -5.80 2.61 -4.76
N VAL A 94 -5.55 3.63 -3.94
CA VAL A 94 -4.87 3.52 -2.65
C VAL A 94 -5.90 3.69 -1.54
N ILE A 95 -6.11 2.64 -0.77
CA ILE A 95 -7.15 2.57 0.27
C ILE A 95 -6.44 2.45 1.63
N PRO A 96 -6.46 3.50 2.46
CA PRO A 96 -5.97 3.42 3.83
C PRO A 96 -6.83 2.44 4.64
N LEU A 97 -6.18 1.58 5.42
CA LEU A 97 -6.83 0.57 6.25
C LEU A 97 -6.61 0.84 7.75
N ASP A 98 -7.58 0.41 8.55
CA ASP A 98 -7.48 0.32 10.00
C ASP A 98 -6.66 -0.91 10.44
N GLN A 99 -6.52 -1.09 11.75
CA GLN A 99 -5.77 -2.22 12.32
C GLN A 99 -6.41 -3.59 12.03
N ASN A 100 -7.70 -3.61 11.66
CA ASN A 100 -8.46 -4.81 11.29
C ASN A 100 -8.43 -5.08 9.78
N GLY A 101 -7.74 -4.23 9.00
CA GLY A 101 -7.69 -4.31 7.55
C GLY A 101 -8.94 -3.79 6.84
N GLN A 102 -9.78 -3.02 7.53
CA GLN A 102 -10.96 -2.37 6.95
C GLN A 102 -10.62 -0.96 6.48
N PRO A 103 -11.21 -0.46 5.39
CA PRO A 103 -10.96 0.91 4.93
C PRO A 103 -11.30 1.94 6.00
N LEU A 104 -10.37 2.86 6.26
CA LEU A 104 -10.55 3.94 7.24
C LEU A 104 -11.71 4.87 6.89
N ASP A 105 -11.97 5.05 5.59
CA ASP A 105 -13.14 5.77 5.10
C ASP A 105 -13.95 4.87 4.14
N PRO A 106 -15.15 4.43 4.55
CA PRO A 106 -16.04 3.63 3.71
C PRO A 106 -16.40 4.31 2.38
N LYS A 107 -16.40 5.65 2.33
CA LYS A 107 -16.75 6.41 1.12
C LYS A 107 -15.71 6.29 0.02
N VAL A 108 -14.46 5.95 0.36
CA VAL A 108 -13.40 5.69 -0.62
C VAL A 108 -13.76 4.47 -1.45
N LEU A 109 -14.26 3.40 -0.82
CA LEU A 109 -14.74 2.21 -1.54
C LEU A 109 -15.89 2.54 -2.49
N GLU A 110 -16.84 3.35 -2.03
CA GLU A 110 -17.99 3.78 -2.83
C GLU A 110 -17.56 4.61 -4.04
N THR A 111 -16.60 5.51 -3.84
CA THR A 111 -16.06 6.35 -4.92
C THR A 111 -15.32 5.51 -5.96
N ILE A 112 -14.50 4.55 -5.52
CA ILE A 112 -13.80 3.61 -6.42
C ILE A 112 -14.81 2.77 -7.20
N ARG A 113 -15.81 2.21 -6.51
CA ARG A 113 -16.88 1.43 -7.13
C ARG A 113 -17.62 2.27 -8.17
N SER A 114 -18.08 3.46 -7.80
CA SER A 114 -18.81 4.37 -8.68
C SER A 114 -17.98 4.74 -9.90
N ARG A 115 -16.69 5.06 -9.73
CA ARG A 115 -15.78 5.35 -10.85
C ARG A 115 -15.68 4.19 -11.84
N ASN A 116 -15.61 2.95 -11.35
CA ASN A 116 -15.56 1.77 -12.21
C ASN A 116 -16.87 1.55 -12.97
N LEU A 117 -18.02 1.72 -12.30
CA LEU A 117 -19.34 1.65 -12.94
C LEU A 117 -19.52 2.71 -14.04
N LEU A 118 -19.05 3.93 -13.78
CA LEU A 118 -19.08 5.02 -14.77
C LEU A 118 -18.20 4.72 -15.99
N ARG A 119 -17.07 4.04 -15.79
CA ARG A 119 -16.20 3.60 -16.90
C ARG A 119 -16.84 2.52 -17.75
N GLU A 120 -17.52 1.55 -17.13
CA GLU A 120 -18.26 0.52 -17.86
C GLU A 120 -19.43 1.11 -18.67
N GLN A 121 -20.16 2.07 -18.11
CA GLN A 121 -21.26 2.74 -18.82
C GLN A 121 -20.79 3.64 -19.97
N LYS A 122 -19.57 4.19 -19.89
CA LYS A 122 -19.01 5.05 -20.95
C LYS A 122 -18.47 4.26 -22.14
N MET A 123 -18.33 2.94 -22.03
CA MET A 123 -18.01 2.08 -23.17
C MET A 123 -19.31 1.78 -23.95
N PRO A 124 -19.51 2.30 -25.18
CA PRO A 124 -20.53 1.73 -26.05
C PRO A 124 -20.18 0.25 -26.28
N PRO A 125 -21.16 -0.67 -26.32
CA PRO A 125 -20.89 -2.05 -26.70
C PRO A 125 -20.24 -2.00 -28.08
N THR A 126 -18.97 -2.37 -28.18
CA THR A 126 -18.34 -2.58 -29.48
C THR A 126 -19.12 -3.75 -30.08
N PRO A 127 -19.80 -3.59 -31.23
CA PRO A 127 -20.44 -4.72 -31.86
C PRO A 127 -19.30 -5.67 -32.26
N THR A 128 -19.22 -6.81 -31.58
CA THR A 128 -18.47 -7.97 -32.04
C THR A 128 -18.96 -8.27 -33.45
N LYS A 129 -18.20 -7.89 -34.48
CA LYS A 129 -18.46 -8.38 -35.84
C LYS A 129 -18.50 -9.91 -35.74
N PRO A 130 -19.54 -10.58 -36.25
CA PRO A 130 -19.54 -12.03 -36.34
C PRO A 130 -18.32 -12.44 -37.15
N VAL A 131 -17.45 -13.27 -36.58
CA VAL A 131 -16.43 -13.98 -37.34
C VAL A 131 -17.19 -14.86 -38.34
N PRO A 132 -16.97 -14.74 -39.67
CA PRO A 132 -17.59 -15.63 -40.62
C PRO A 132 -17.09 -17.05 -40.36
N SER A 133 -17.98 -17.95 -39.93
CA SER A 133 -17.73 -19.38 -39.98
C SER A 133 -17.58 -19.77 -41.46
N THR A 134 -16.37 -20.13 -41.84
CA THR A 134 -16.12 -20.75 -43.16
C THR A 134 -16.86 -22.10 -43.19
N PRO A 135 -17.74 -22.37 -44.18
CA PRO A 135 -18.29 -23.71 -44.34
C PRO A 135 -17.17 -24.63 -44.84
N ALA A 136 -17.03 -25.79 -44.19
CA ALA A 136 -16.20 -26.87 -44.69
C ALA A 136 -16.67 -27.28 -46.10
N PRO A 137 -15.77 -27.46 -47.09
CA PRO A 137 -16.15 -28.10 -48.33
C PRO A 137 -16.34 -29.59 -48.09
N ALA A 138 -17.54 -30.08 -48.40
CA ALA A 138 -17.78 -31.49 -48.63
C ALA A 138 -17.14 -31.87 -49.97
N ASN A 139 -16.23 -32.84 -49.94
CA ASN A 139 -16.05 -33.90 -50.94
C ASN A 139 -15.04 -34.93 -50.42
#